data_AF-A0A816IN10-F1
#
_entry.id   AF-A0A816IN10-F1
#
_cell.length_a   1.000
_cell.length_b   1.000
_cell.length_c   1.000
_cell.angle_alpha   90.00
_cell.angle_beta   90.00
_cell.angle_gamma   90.00
#
_symmetry.space_group_name_H-M   'P 1'
#
loop_
_entity.id
_entity.type
_entity.pdbx_description
1 polymer ?
#
loop_
_entity_poly.entity_id
_entity_poly.type
_entity_poly.pdbx_seq_one_letter_code
_entity_poly.pdbx_strand_id
1 'polypeptide(L)'
;MNPKKADMITLETMPNDMLMVIVSKVGATSSLDYFNTITSCKSLNFGFNNHFVAKDLNLAHLIKRPLLAYEYPDLMESCLKSNNVDANYIRACWSSSIVRMKAWVSTTYAYLLKVVTKKQHSSTVLSSWP
;
A
#
# COMPACT_ATOMS: atom_id res chain seq x y z
N MET A 1 1.29 53.65 16.69
CA MET A 1 0.96 52.22 16.45
C MET A 1 0.39 52.08 15.05
N ASN A 2 0.92 51.18 14.22
CA ASN A 2 0.45 50.96 12.85
C ASN A 2 -0.68 49.92 12.89
N PRO A 3 -1.93 50.25 12.49
CA PRO A 3 -3.08 49.35 12.60
C PRO A 3 -3.05 48.14 11.65
N LYS A 4 -2.00 47.98 10.84
CA LYS A 4 -1.84 46.87 9.89
C LYS A 4 -1.20 45.59 10.46
N LYS A 5 -0.83 45.58 11.74
CA LYS A 5 -0.46 44.35 12.47
C LYS A 5 -1.65 43.85 13.29
N ALA A 6 -2.79 43.59 12.64
CA ALA A 6 -3.66 42.56 13.18
C ALA A 6 -2.82 41.28 13.19
N ASP A 7 -2.79 40.54 14.29
CA ASP A 7 -2.01 39.31 14.43
C ASP A 7 -2.34 38.36 13.28
N MET A 8 -1.49 38.39 12.25
CA MET A 8 -1.73 37.64 11.02
C MET A 8 -1.35 36.20 11.32
N ILE A 9 -2.35 35.38 11.65
CA ILE A 9 -2.17 33.96 11.85
C ILE A 9 -1.80 33.35 10.49
N THR A 10 -0.54 32.98 10.35
CA THR A 10 -0.07 32.19 9.21
C THR A 10 -0.18 30.71 9.55
N LEU A 11 -0.27 29.86 8.52
CA LEU A 11 -0.29 28.41 8.69
C LEU A 11 0.92 27.92 9.51
N GLU A 12 2.08 28.57 9.36
CA GLU A 12 3.33 28.24 10.09
C GLU A 12 3.28 28.61 11.57
N THR A 13 2.44 29.56 11.95
CA THR A 13 2.25 29.98 13.36
C THR A 13 1.19 29.17 14.09
N MET A 14 0.45 28.30 13.41
CA MET A 14 -0.57 27.47 14.04
C MET A 14 0.05 26.32 14.84
N PRO A 15 -0.60 25.88 15.94
CA PRO A 15 -0.17 24.69 16.67
C PRO A 15 -0.22 23.42 15.79
N ASN A 16 0.73 22.51 16.00
CA ASN A 16 0.81 21.25 15.27
C ASN A 16 -0.49 20.44 15.31
N ASP A 17 -1.22 20.47 16.43
CA ASP A 17 -2.50 19.76 16.57
C ASP A 17 -3.54 20.25 15.55
N MET A 18 -3.62 21.57 15.33
CA MET A 18 -4.52 22.17 14.34
C MET A 18 -4.11 21.80 12.91
N LEU A 19 -2.81 21.84 12.64
CA LEU A 19 -2.27 21.46 11.33
C LEU A 19 -2.51 19.98 11.02
N MET A 20 -2.37 19.10 12.01
CA MET A 20 -2.70 17.68 11.88
C MET A 20 -4.19 17.44 11.59
N VAL A 21 -5.08 18.21 12.23
CA VAL A 21 -6.53 18.13 11.94
C VAL A 21 -6.85 18.58 10.51
N ILE A 22 -6.19 19.64 10.03
CA ILE A 22 -6.35 20.10 8.64
C ILE A 22 -5.91 19.00 7.66
N VAL A 23 -4.71 18.44 7.86
CA VAL A 23 -4.17 17.39 7.00
C VAL A 23 -5.02 16.12 7.02
N SER A 24 -5.55 15.73 8.21
CA SER A 24 -6.46 14.59 8.35
C SER A 24 -7.77 14.80 7.56
N LYS A 25 -8.37 15.99 7.64
CA LYS A 25 -9.59 16.31 6.85
C LYS A 25 -9.34 16.28 5.34
N VAL A 26 -8.19 16.79 4.89
CA VAL A 26 -7.81 16.72 3.48
C VAL A 26 -7.65 15.26 3.03
N GLY A 27 -6.94 14.44 3.80
CA GLY A 27 -6.75 13.02 3.50
C GLY A 27 -8.03 12.18 3.53
N ALA A 28 -8.98 12.50 4.41
CA ALA A 28 -10.29 11.86 4.42
C ALA A 28 -11.09 12.17 3.15
N THR A 29 -10.90 13.35 2.56
CA THR A 29 -11.60 13.76 1.34
C THR A 29 -10.96 13.14 0.10
N SER A 30 -9.63 13.24 0.00
CA SER A 30 -8.88 12.89 -1.21
C SER A 30 -7.45 12.51 -0.87
N SER A 31 -7.04 11.29 -1.23
CA SER A 31 -5.64 10.88 -1.12
C SER A 31 -4.72 11.76 -1.94
N LEU A 32 -5.17 12.18 -3.13
CA LEU A 32 -4.36 13.01 -4.03
C LEU A 32 -4.06 14.37 -3.40
N ASP A 33 -5.08 15.00 -2.82
CA ASP A 33 -4.91 16.31 -2.17
C ASP A 33 -4.07 16.19 -0.91
N TYR A 34 -4.15 15.07 -0.19
CA TYR A 34 -3.24 14.78 0.91
C TYR A 34 -1.79 14.70 0.46
N PHE A 35 -1.49 13.90 -0.57
CA PHE A 35 -0.13 13.81 -1.11
C PHE A 35 0.38 15.15 -1.62
N ASN A 36 -0.45 15.90 -2.35
CA ASN A 36 -0.09 17.24 -2.81
C ASN A 36 0.23 18.14 -1.61
N THR A 37 -0.60 18.12 -0.57
CA THR A 37 -0.44 18.94 0.64
C THR A 37 0.88 18.67 1.36
N ILE A 38 1.21 17.40 1.63
CA ILE A 38 2.44 17.04 2.34
C ILE A 38 3.70 17.25 1.49
N THR A 39 3.57 17.22 0.16
CA THR A 39 4.69 17.42 -0.77
C THR A 39 4.95 18.90 -1.02
N SER A 40 3.90 19.72 -1.11
CA SER A 40 4.00 21.15 -1.42
C SER A 40 4.27 22.01 -0.18
N CYS A 41 3.85 21.58 1.01
CA CYS A 41 3.97 22.37 2.24
C CYS A 41 4.78 21.64 3.31
N LYS A 42 6.00 22.11 3.58
CA LYS A 42 6.89 21.55 4.61
C LYS A 42 6.26 21.56 6.00
N SER A 43 5.55 22.63 6.36
CA SER A 43 4.90 22.78 7.67
C SER A 43 3.74 21.81 7.89
N LEU A 44 3.20 21.23 6.81
CA LEU A 44 2.14 20.21 6.86
C LEU A 44 2.66 18.78 6.68
N ASN A 45 3.96 18.62 6.47
CA ASN A 45 4.56 17.31 6.32
C ASN A 45 4.80 16.65 7.70
N PHE A 46 3.73 16.09 8.26
CA PHE A 46 3.78 15.31 9.50
C PHE A 46 4.25 13.85 9.29
N GLY A 47 4.68 13.52 8.06
CA GLY A 47 5.00 12.15 7.66
C GLY A 47 3.78 11.22 7.70
N PHE A 48 4.04 9.93 7.46
CA PHE A 48 3.00 8.91 7.41
C PHE A 48 2.63 8.33 8.78
N ASN A 49 3.32 8.70 9.86
CA ASN A 49 3.09 8.16 11.21
C ASN A 49 1.88 8.76 11.94
N ASN A 50 1.13 9.65 11.28
CA ASN A 50 -0.04 10.26 11.88
C ASN A 50 -1.24 9.30 11.86
N HIS A 51 -1.59 8.76 13.04
CA HIS A 51 -2.71 7.85 13.21
C HIS A 51 -4.06 8.44 12.73
N PHE A 52 -4.30 9.74 12.94
CA PHE A 52 -5.56 10.37 12.52
C PHE A 52 -5.71 10.44 11.01
N VAL A 53 -4.60 10.64 10.31
CA VAL A 53 -4.58 10.60 8.85
C VAL A 53 -4.71 9.15 8.41
N ALA A 54 -3.86 8.26 8.91
CA ALA A 54 -3.77 6.87 8.46
C ALA A 54 -5.06 6.08 8.67
N LYS A 55 -5.85 6.39 9.72
CA LYS A 55 -7.12 5.74 9.99
C LYS A 55 -8.19 6.08 8.94
N ASP A 56 -8.35 7.36 8.61
CA ASP A 56 -9.45 7.85 7.77
C ASP A 56 -9.01 8.21 6.35
N LEU A 57 -7.75 7.95 5.99
CA LEU A 57 -7.22 8.22 4.65
C LEU A 57 -8.02 7.44 3.60
N ASN A 58 -8.52 8.18 2.61
CA ASN A 58 -9.26 7.59 1.49
C ASN A 58 -8.30 6.88 0.54
N LEU A 59 -8.31 5.54 0.51
CA LEU A 59 -7.43 4.76 -0.37
C LEU A 59 -8.17 4.22 -1.61
N ALA A 60 -9.30 4.81 -2.00
CA ALA A 60 -10.11 4.36 -3.12
C ALA A 60 -9.33 4.20 -4.44
N HIS A 61 -8.33 5.04 -4.66
CA HIS A 61 -7.45 4.95 -5.84
C HIS A 61 -6.56 3.70 -5.81
N LEU A 62 -6.04 3.35 -4.62
CA LEU A 62 -5.22 2.15 -4.43
C LEU A 62 -6.07 0.88 -4.41
N ILE A 63 -7.33 0.94 -3.97
CA ILE A 63 -8.26 -0.21 -4.08
C ILE A 63 -8.44 -0.62 -5.54
N LYS A 64 -8.57 0.35 -6.46
CA LYS A 64 -8.69 0.07 -7.90
C LYS A 64 -7.41 -0.52 -8.51
N ARG A 65 -6.26 -0.24 -7.90
CA ARG A 65 -4.93 -0.66 -8.38
C ARG A 65 -4.05 -1.08 -7.19
N PRO A 66 -4.35 -2.24 -6.56
CA PRO A 66 -3.69 -2.63 -5.32
C PRO A 66 -2.19 -2.85 -5.49
N LEU A 67 -1.71 -3.14 -6.70
CA LEU A 67 -0.27 -3.26 -6.98
C LEU A 67 0.51 -1.97 -6.76
N LEU A 68 -0.10 -0.79 -6.98
CA LEU A 68 0.57 0.50 -6.78
C LEU A 68 0.86 0.77 -5.30
N ALA A 69 0.10 0.16 -4.40
CA ALA A 69 0.35 0.34 -2.98
C ALA A 69 1.67 -0.28 -2.50
N TYR A 70 2.34 -1.12 -3.32
CA TYR A 70 3.72 -1.56 -3.04
C TYR A 70 4.74 -0.43 -3.11
N GLU A 71 4.44 0.65 -3.83
CA GLU A 71 5.32 1.82 -3.96
C GLU A 71 5.29 2.69 -2.69
N TYR A 72 4.34 2.44 -1.78
CA TYR A 72 4.12 3.23 -0.56
C TYR A 72 4.10 2.34 0.70
N PRO A 73 5.20 1.65 1.03
CA PRO A 73 5.24 0.68 2.13
C PRO A 73 4.97 1.34 3.49
N ASP A 74 5.59 2.48 3.79
CA ASP A 74 5.46 3.18 5.07
C ASP A 74 4.03 3.68 5.30
N LEU A 75 3.39 4.20 4.25
CA LEU A 75 2.00 4.63 4.30
C LEU A 75 1.07 3.44 4.56
N MET A 76 1.27 2.34 3.83
CA MET A 76 0.43 1.16 3.98
C MET A 76 0.58 0.54 5.37
N GLU A 77 1.80 0.47 5.90
CA GLU A 77 2.05 -0.02 7.25
C GLU A 77 1.34 0.85 8.29
N SER A 78 1.38 2.17 8.14
CA SER A 78 0.69 3.08 9.05
C SER A 78 -0.84 2.94 8.98
N CYS A 79 -1.40 2.83 7.77
CA CYS A 79 -2.85 2.62 7.58
C CYS A 79 -3.31 1.27 8.15
N LEU A 80 -2.50 0.22 8.01
CA LEU A 80 -2.77 -1.10 8.59
C LEU A 80 -2.71 -1.07 10.13
N LYS A 81 -1.71 -0.39 10.71
CA LYS A 81 -1.61 -0.20 12.17
C LYS A 81 -2.81 0.57 12.72
N SER A 82 -3.35 1.50 11.94
CA SER A 82 -4.51 2.32 12.31
C SER A 82 -5.86 1.65 11.99
N ASN A 83 -5.85 0.38 11.57
CA ASN A 83 -7.03 -0.41 11.22
C ASN A 83 -7.92 0.21 10.12
N ASN A 84 -7.30 0.86 9.13
CA ASN A 84 -8.01 1.38 7.97
C ASN A 84 -8.61 0.22 7.13
N VAL A 85 -9.89 0.35 6.78
CA VAL A 85 -10.66 -0.71 6.10
C VAL A 85 -10.11 -0.95 4.68
N ASP A 86 -9.82 0.11 3.94
CA ASP A 86 -9.31 0.03 2.58
C ASP A 86 -7.91 -0.59 2.54
N ALA A 87 -7.04 -0.22 3.48
CA ALA A 87 -5.71 -0.81 3.62
C ALA A 87 -5.78 -2.31 3.91
N ASN A 88 -6.71 -2.72 4.78
CA ASN A 88 -6.96 -4.13 5.06
C ASN A 88 -7.45 -4.89 3.82
N TYR A 89 -8.32 -4.27 3.02
CA TYR A 89 -8.77 -4.84 1.76
C TYR A 89 -7.61 -5.02 0.76
N ILE A 90 -6.79 -3.99 0.58
CA ILE A 90 -5.61 -4.05 -0.31
C ILE A 90 -4.65 -5.16 0.14
N ARG A 91 -4.39 -5.28 1.44
CA ARG A 91 -3.58 -6.37 2.01
C ARG A 91 -4.17 -7.75 1.69
N ALA A 92 -5.49 -7.92 1.80
CA ALA A 92 -6.14 -9.18 1.46
C ALA A 92 -6.00 -9.53 -0.04
N CYS A 93 -6.06 -8.53 -0.93
CA CYS A 93 -5.79 -8.71 -2.35
C CYS A 93 -4.34 -9.17 -2.62
N TRP A 94 -3.36 -8.61 -1.91
CA TRP A 94 -1.96 -9.02 -2.00
C TRP A 94 -1.75 -10.46 -1.53
N SER A 95 -2.27 -10.80 -0.35
CA SER A 95 -2.17 -12.16 0.20
C SER A 95 -2.78 -13.18 -0.75
N SER A 96 -3.92 -12.86 -1.36
CA SER A 96 -4.57 -13.74 -2.35
C SER A 96 -3.72 -13.92 -3.61
N SER A 97 -3.07 -12.86 -4.08
CA SER A 97 -2.20 -12.90 -5.27
C SER A 97 -0.92 -13.72 -5.02
N ILE A 98 -0.32 -13.56 -3.85
CA ILE A 98 0.85 -14.35 -3.41
C ILE A 98 0.48 -15.83 -3.25
N VAL A 99 -0.68 -16.13 -2.65
CA VAL A 99 -1.19 -17.51 -2.51
C VAL A 99 -1.42 -18.14 -3.89
N ARG A 100 -2.02 -17.42 -4.84
CA ARG A 100 -2.21 -17.89 -6.22
C ARG A 100 -0.88 -18.14 -6.94
N MET A 101 0.10 -17.25 -6.79
CA MET A 101 1.44 -17.47 -7.37
C MET A 101 2.11 -18.71 -6.80
N LYS A 102 2.11 -18.88 -5.47
CA LYS A 102 2.69 -20.08 -4.82
C LYS A 102 2.02 -21.37 -5.30
N ALA A 103 0.69 -21.36 -5.42
CA ALA A 103 -0.07 -22.52 -5.94
C ALA A 103 0.28 -22.83 -7.40
N TRP A 104 0.44 -21.80 -8.24
CA TRP A 104 0.81 -21.98 -9.64
C TRP A 104 2.22 -22.56 -9.81
N VAL A 105 3.20 -22.05 -9.04
CA VAL A 105 4.58 -22.59 -9.03
C VAL A 105 4.61 -24.05 -8.57
N SER A 106 3.86 -24.38 -7.51
CA SER A 106 3.78 -25.77 -7.02
C SER A 106 3.15 -26.71 -8.06
N THR A 107 2.06 -26.28 -8.71
CA THR A 107 1.36 -27.07 -9.73
C THR A 107 2.22 -27.29 -10.97
N THR A 108 2.91 -26.25 -11.44
CA THR A 108 3.82 -26.35 -12.59
C THR A 108 5.03 -27.23 -12.28
N TYR A 109 5.60 -27.11 -11.09
CA TYR A 109 6.69 -27.98 -10.66
C TYR A 109 6.27 -29.46 -10.59
N ALA A 110 5.10 -29.75 -10.01
CA ALA A 110 4.54 -31.11 -9.97
C ALA A 110 4.27 -31.68 -11.37
N TYR A 111 3.81 -30.84 -12.30
CA TYR A 111 3.61 -31.23 -13.70
C TYR A 111 4.93 -31.59 -14.38
N LEU A 112 5.96 -30.74 -14.25
CA LEU A 112 7.28 -30.98 -14.84
C LEU A 112 7.92 -32.27 -14.30
N LEU A 113 7.82 -32.53 -13.00
CA LEU A 113 8.28 -33.78 -12.39
C LEU A 113 7.59 -35.02 -12.97
N LYS A 114 6.27 -34.97 -13.20
CA LYS A 114 5.52 -36.07 -13.84
C LYS A 114 5.96 -36.30 -15.29
N VAL A 115 6.26 -35.23 -16.02
CA VAL A 115 6.76 -35.33 -17.40
C VAL A 115 8.15 -35.95 -17.45
N VAL A 116 9.05 -35.54 -16.55
CA VAL A 116 10.43 -36.09 -16.47
C VAL A 116 10.42 -37.57 -16.09
N THR A 117 9.63 -37.95 -15.08
CA THR A 117 9.51 -39.36 -14.65
C THR A 117 8.90 -40.26 -15.73
N LYS A 118 7.87 -39.80 -16.45
CA LYS A 118 7.33 -40.52 -17.61
C LYS A 118 8.35 -40.69 -18.74
N LYS A 119 9.16 -39.66 -19.02
CA LYS A 119 10.23 -39.74 -20.02
C LYS A 119 11.29 -40.77 -19.63
N GLN A 120 11.74 -40.76 -18.38
CA GLN A 120 12.70 -41.76 -17.89
C GLN A 120 12.16 -43.18 -18.00
N HIS A 121 10.92 -43.43 -17.58
CA HIS A 121 10.33 -44.77 -17.66
C HIS A 121 10.23 -45.29 -19.11
N SER A 122 9.91 -44.41 -20.06
CA SER A 122 9.84 -44.77 -21.49
C SER A 122 11.22 -45.10 -22.06
N SER A 123 12.28 -44.41 -21.61
CA SER A 123 13.66 -44.70 -22.02
C SER A 123 14.19 -46.01 -21.43
N THR A 124 13.82 -46.36 -20.20
CA THR A 124 14.25 -47.63 -19.56
C THR A 124 13.57 -48.86 -20.19
N VAL A 125 12.32 -48.71 -20.65
CA VAL A 125 11.59 -49.78 -21.35
C VAL A 125 12.14 -50.02 -22.76
N LEU A 126 12.62 -48.98 -23.45
CA LEU A 126 13.28 -49.14 -24.76
C LEU A 126 14.70 -49.73 -24.67
N SER A 127 15.42 -49.54 -23.55
CA SER A 127 16.75 -50.14 -23.33
C SER A 127 16.73 -51.57 -22.78
N SER A 128 15.54 -52.14 -22.55
CA SER A 128 15.35 -53.49 -21.99
C SER A 128 14.72 -54.49 -22.97
N TRP A 129 14.59 -54.11 -24.24
CA TRP A 129 14.28 -55.04 -25.31
C TRP A 129 15.60 -55.60 -25.89
N PRO A 130 15.78 -56.93 -25.93
CA PRO A 130 16.98 -57.59 -26.44
C PRO A 130 17.14 -57.47 -27.97
#